data_AF-A0A484VXN5-F1
#
_entry.id   AF-A0A484VXN5-F1
#
_cell.length_a   1.000
_cell.length_b   1.000
_cell.length_c   1.000
_cell.angle_alpha   90.00
_cell.angle_beta   90.00
_cell.angle_gamma   90.00
#
_symmetry.space_group_name_H-M   'P 1'
#
loop_
_entity.id
_entity.type
_entity.pdbx_description
1 polymer ?
#
loop_
_entity_poly.entity_id
_entity_poly.type
_entity_poly.pdbx_seq_one_letter_code
_entity_poly.pdbx_strand_id
1 'polypeptide(L)'
;MSSSRPNALQQRCQHIVTSPTLTPEQKRHFLALEAENNLPYPALPSAARAALDEGVICDMFEGHAPYKPRYVLPDYAKFLANGSDWLELEGANDLDDALSLLTILYHHVPSVTSMPVYLGQLDALLDPYVKILTQDEIDSRIKRFWRYLDRTLPDAFMHANIGRQIAPSPAPFCVPMRS
;
A
#
# COMPACT_ATOMS: atom_id res chain seq x y z
N MET A 1 30.54 -24.73 26.18
CA MET A 1 29.92 -23.71 25.29
C MET A 1 29.35 -22.62 26.17
N SER A 2 29.92 -21.40 26.12
CA SER A 2 29.42 -20.28 26.92
C SER A 2 28.06 -19.83 26.38
N SER A 3 27.00 -20.04 27.16
CA SER A 3 25.66 -19.54 26.85
C SER A 3 25.63 -18.04 27.16
N SER A 4 25.89 -17.21 26.15
CA SER A 4 25.65 -15.76 26.24
C SER A 4 24.15 -15.51 26.28
N ARG A 5 23.66 -14.84 27.33
CA ARG A 5 22.24 -14.46 27.42
C ARG A 5 21.83 -13.62 26.20
N PRO A 6 20.65 -13.87 25.60
CA PRO A 6 20.19 -13.07 24.47
C PRO A 6 19.97 -11.62 24.89
N ASN A 7 20.42 -10.68 24.06
CA ASN A 7 20.15 -9.25 24.24
C ASN A 7 18.66 -8.92 24.01
N ALA A 8 18.25 -7.69 24.31
CA ALA A 8 16.84 -7.29 24.24
C ALA A 8 16.22 -7.50 22.83
N LEU A 9 16.97 -7.21 21.76
CA LEU A 9 16.52 -7.47 20.38
C LEU A 9 16.31 -8.97 20.14
N GLN A 10 17.29 -9.80 20.51
CA GLN A 10 17.20 -11.25 20.33
C GLN A 10 16.00 -11.85 21.08
N GLN A 11 15.66 -11.33 22.26
CA GLN A 11 14.47 -11.76 23.00
C GLN A 11 13.17 -11.41 22.28
N ARG A 12 13.05 -10.19 21.74
CA ARG A 12 11.87 -9.76 20.96
C ARG A 12 11.73 -10.56 19.66
N CYS A 13 12.83 -10.75 18.92
CA CYS A 13 12.84 -11.61 17.74
C CYS A 13 12.46 -13.06 18.07
N GLN A 14 12.96 -13.61 19.19
CA GLN A 14 12.60 -14.96 19.64
C GLN A 14 11.09 -15.06 19.90
N HIS A 15 10.51 -14.06 20.58
CA HIS A 15 9.08 -14.01 20.85
C HIS A 15 8.24 -14.03 19.55
N ILE A 16 8.66 -13.26 18.54
CA ILE A 16 7.99 -13.22 17.23
C ILE A 16 8.04 -14.59 16.54
N VAL A 17 9.24 -15.20 16.42
CA VAL A 17 9.38 -16.46 15.66
C VAL A 17 8.65 -17.62 16.32
N THR A 18 8.62 -17.67 17.66
CA THR A 18 7.94 -18.74 18.42
C THR A 18 6.46 -18.47 18.66
N SER A 19 5.93 -17.31 18.30
CA SER A 19 4.52 -16.99 18.57
C SER A 19 3.58 -17.97 17.85
N PRO A 20 2.60 -18.58 18.55
CA PRO A 20 1.61 -19.47 17.95
C PRO A 20 0.44 -18.72 17.32
N THR A 21 0.28 -17.42 17.61
CA THR A 21 -0.85 -16.61 17.13
C THR A 21 -0.53 -15.81 15.87
N LEU A 22 0.73 -15.77 15.45
CA LEU A 22 1.17 -15.03 14.27
C LEU A 22 1.33 -15.94 13.06
N THR A 23 0.80 -15.50 11.92
CA THR A 23 1.07 -16.14 10.63
C THR A 23 2.53 -15.93 10.21
N PRO A 24 3.07 -16.74 9.29
CA PRO A 24 4.43 -16.52 8.75
C PRO A 24 4.64 -15.11 8.19
N GLU A 25 3.62 -14.54 7.54
CA GLU A 25 3.69 -13.18 7.00
C GLU A 25 3.77 -12.12 8.10
N GLN A 26 2.93 -12.23 9.13
CA GLN A 26 2.97 -11.33 10.28
C GLN A 26 4.31 -11.43 11.01
N LYS A 27 4.87 -12.65 11.17
CA LYS A 27 6.21 -12.84 11.75
C LYS A 27 7.28 -12.12 10.94
N ARG A 28 7.28 -12.29 9.63
CA ARG A 28 8.21 -11.58 8.72
C ARG A 28 8.08 -10.07 8.86
N HIS A 29 6.86 -9.54 8.90
CA HIS A 29 6.59 -8.11 9.08
C HIS A 29 7.14 -7.59 10.41
N PHE A 30 6.81 -8.23 11.54
CA PHE A 30 7.29 -7.79 12.86
C PHE A 30 8.81 -7.93 13.03
N LEU A 31 9.43 -8.96 12.43
CA LEU A 31 10.90 -9.08 12.43
C LEU A 31 11.55 -7.92 11.67
N ALA A 32 10.97 -7.49 10.55
CA ALA A 32 11.45 -6.33 9.81
C ALA A 32 11.35 -5.04 10.66
N LEU A 33 10.24 -4.85 11.38
CA LEU A 33 10.08 -3.70 12.30
C LEU A 33 11.09 -3.72 13.44
N GLU A 34 11.39 -4.89 14.02
CA GLU A 34 12.42 -5.01 15.05
C GLU A 34 13.82 -4.68 14.52
N ALA A 35 14.13 -5.10 13.28
CA ALA A 35 15.39 -4.76 12.63
C ALA A 35 15.50 -3.25 12.37
N GLU A 36 14.42 -2.64 11.88
CA GLU A 36 14.33 -1.20 11.64
C GLU A 36 14.51 -0.39 12.93
N ASN A 37 13.80 -0.75 14.00
CA ASN A 37 13.86 -0.06 15.29
C ASN A 37 15.20 -0.27 16.03
N ASN A 38 16.00 -1.24 15.61
CA ASN A 38 17.34 -1.42 16.12
C ASN A 38 18.37 -0.50 15.46
N LEU A 39 18.00 0.20 14.38
CA LEU A 39 18.84 1.24 13.77
C LEU A 39 18.76 2.55 14.58
N PRO A 40 19.79 3.43 14.48
CA PRO A 40 19.78 4.71 15.16
C PRO A 40 18.61 5.58 14.71
N TYR A 41 17.92 6.19 15.68
CA TYR A 41 16.90 7.19 15.40
C TYR A 41 17.53 8.46 14.79
N PRO A 42 16.83 9.19 13.90
CA PRO A 42 17.31 10.45 13.35
C PRO A 42 17.69 11.45 14.43
N ALA A 43 18.77 12.20 14.24
CA ALA A 43 19.15 13.23 15.19
C ALA A 43 18.06 14.30 15.28
N LEU A 44 17.52 14.50 16.48
CA LEU A 44 16.52 15.52 16.77
C LEU A 44 17.14 16.68 17.56
N PRO A 45 16.74 17.93 17.29
CA PRO A 45 16.98 19.04 18.22
C PRO A 45 16.43 18.72 19.62
N SER A 46 17.06 19.24 20.67
CA SER A 46 16.68 18.95 22.07
C SER A 46 15.21 19.24 22.37
N ALA A 47 14.66 20.35 21.86
CA ALA A 47 13.26 20.70 22.02
C ALA A 47 12.31 19.70 21.34
N ALA A 48 12.69 19.17 20.17
CA ALA A 48 11.90 18.16 19.47
C ALA A 48 11.95 16.80 20.18
N ARG A 49 13.12 16.44 20.74
CA ARG A 49 13.26 15.25 21.60
C ARG A 49 12.35 15.37 22.83
N ALA A 50 12.41 16.48 23.56
CA ALA A 50 11.55 16.71 24.72
C ALA A 50 10.06 16.65 24.36
N ALA A 51 9.64 17.30 23.27
CA ALA A 51 8.27 17.26 22.81
C ALA A 51 7.80 15.83 22.42
N LEU A 52 8.67 15.01 21.84
CA LEU A 52 8.36 13.62 21.51
C LEU A 52 8.26 12.75 22.77
N ASP A 53 9.21 12.92 23.70
CA ASP A 53 9.25 12.17 24.97
C ASP A 53 8.06 12.53 25.89
N GLU A 54 7.58 13.78 25.85
CA GLU A 54 6.39 14.27 26.56
C GLU A 54 5.06 13.94 25.84
N GLY A 55 5.12 13.40 24.61
CA GLY A 55 3.94 13.07 23.80
C GLY A 55 3.22 14.28 23.19
N VAL A 56 3.87 15.46 23.16
CA VAL A 56 3.37 16.67 22.48
C VAL A 56 3.39 16.50 20.96
N ILE A 57 4.40 15.79 20.45
CA ILE A 57 4.46 15.33 19.05
C ILE A 57 4.53 13.81 19.01
N CYS A 58 4.08 13.22 17.90
CA CYS A 58 4.08 11.78 17.67
C CYS A 58 4.71 11.52 16.30
N ASP A 59 5.66 10.60 16.25
CA ASP A 59 6.28 10.13 15.01
C ASP A 59 5.48 9.00 14.34
N MET A 60 4.23 8.82 14.79
CA MET A 60 3.29 7.81 14.31
C MET A 60 3.76 6.37 14.50
N PHE A 61 4.82 6.15 15.30
CA PHE A 61 5.43 4.83 15.54
C PHE A 61 5.86 4.11 14.25
N GLU A 62 6.29 4.87 13.24
CA GLU A 62 6.67 4.31 11.91
C GLU A 62 8.05 3.67 11.87
N GLY A 63 8.78 3.76 12.98
CA GLY A 63 10.08 3.14 13.15
C GLY A 63 11.24 4.13 13.02
N HIS A 64 12.43 3.68 13.41
CA HIS A 64 13.61 4.56 13.49
C HIS A 64 14.22 4.87 12.11
N ALA A 65 14.07 4.00 11.13
CA ALA A 65 14.76 4.11 9.84
C ALA A 65 13.92 3.48 8.72
N PRO A 66 12.77 4.07 8.37
CA PRO A 66 11.85 3.48 7.41
C PRO A 66 12.49 3.33 6.04
N TYR A 67 12.51 2.08 5.54
CA TYR A 67 13.04 1.72 4.22
C TYR A 67 11.98 1.71 3.13
N LYS A 68 10.72 1.99 3.50
CA LYS A 68 9.56 1.96 2.62
C LYS A 68 8.83 3.31 2.69
N PRO A 69 8.26 3.77 1.57
CA PRO A 69 7.46 4.99 1.56
C PRO A 69 6.19 4.78 2.40
N ARG A 70 5.65 5.88 2.95
CA ARG A 70 4.38 5.81 3.69
C ARG A 70 3.22 5.42 2.78
N TYR A 71 3.12 6.10 1.64
CA TYR A 71 2.15 5.84 0.58
C TYR A 71 2.80 6.01 -0.78
N VAL A 72 2.37 5.23 -1.75
CA VAL A 72 2.65 5.46 -3.17
C VAL A 72 1.34 5.50 -3.94
N LEU A 73 1.34 6.23 -5.05
CA LEU A 73 0.24 6.22 -6.02
C LEU A 73 0.76 5.62 -7.32
N PRO A 74 0.66 4.30 -7.50
CA PRO A 74 1.06 3.67 -8.75
C PRO A 74 0.18 4.14 -9.90
N ASP A 75 0.79 4.32 -11.06
CA ASP A 75 0.05 4.55 -12.30
C ASP A 75 -0.49 3.22 -12.82
N TYR A 76 -1.61 2.79 -12.25
CA TYR A 76 -2.28 1.54 -12.60
C TYR A 76 -2.73 1.50 -14.06
N ALA A 77 -3.09 2.64 -14.65
CA ALA A 77 -3.47 2.71 -16.06
C ALA A 77 -2.27 2.40 -16.96
N LYS A 78 -1.10 2.97 -16.67
CA LYS A 78 0.13 2.65 -17.39
C LYS A 78 0.53 1.19 -17.25
N PHE A 79 0.39 0.62 -16.05
CA PHE A 79 0.68 -0.80 -15.83
C PHE A 79 -0.28 -1.70 -16.59
N LEU A 80 -1.59 -1.43 -16.56
CA LEU A 80 -2.57 -2.20 -17.32
C LEU A 80 -2.36 -2.07 -18.84
N ALA A 81 -1.92 -0.91 -19.33
CA ALA A 81 -1.67 -0.72 -20.76
C ALA A 81 -0.41 -1.44 -21.26
N ASN A 82 0.66 -1.49 -20.46
CA ASN A 82 1.97 -1.95 -20.91
C ASN A 82 2.44 -3.27 -20.29
N GLY A 83 1.82 -3.70 -19.19
CA GLY A 83 2.36 -4.75 -18.34
C GLY A 83 3.59 -4.30 -17.56
N SER A 84 4.48 -5.24 -17.26
CA SER A 84 5.76 -4.98 -16.59
C SER A 84 6.79 -6.02 -16.98
N ASP A 85 7.88 -5.57 -17.62
CA ASP A 85 9.03 -6.42 -17.95
C ASP A 85 9.64 -7.07 -16.70
N TRP A 86 9.64 -6.36 -15.56
CA TRP A 86 10.17 -6.90 -14.30
C TRP A 86 9.32 -8.03 -13.73
N LEU A 87 8.00 -7.98 -13.95
CA LEU A 87 7.09 -9.05 -13.55
C LEU A 87 6.88 -10.10 -14.64
N GLU A 88 7.47 -9.91 -15.83
CA GLU A 88 7.23 -10.73 -17.02
C GLU A 88 5.73 -10.80 -17.39
N LEU A 89 5.03 -9.67 -17.28
CA LEU A 89 3.60 -9.56 -17.56
C LEU A 89 3.35 -8.66 -18.77
N GLU A 90 2.49 -9.10 -19.67
CA GLU A 90 1.96 -8.28 -20.76
C GLU A 90 0.84 -7.35 -20.26
N GLY A 91 0.46 -6.37 -21.08
CA GLY A 91 -0.68 -5.50 -20.82
C GLY A 91 -2.02 -6.25 -20.89
N ALA A 92 -3.03 -5.70 -20.22
CA ALA A 92 -4.37 -6.26 -20.19
C ALA A 92 -5.06 -6.17 -21.56
N ASN A 93 -5.67 -7.26 -22.00
CA ASN A 93 -6.49 -7.27 -23.23
C ASN A 93 -7.99 -7.24 -22.91
N ASP A 94 -8.39 -7.77 -21.77
CA ASP A 94 -9.78 -7.83 -21.32
C ASP A 94 -9.91 -7.65 -19.80
N LEU A 95 -11.15 -7.72 -19.31
CA LEU A 95 -11.47 -7.51 -17.90
C LEU A 95 -10.80 -8.56 -17.00
N ASP A 96 -10.68 -9.81 -17.45
CA ASP A 96 -10.10 -10.87 -16.64
C ASP A 96 -8.59 -10.66 -16.49
N ASP A 97 -7.90 -10.24 -17.57
CA ASP A 97 -6.51 -9.79 -17.50
C ASP A 97 -6.36 -8.61 -16.54
N ALA A 98 -7.19 -7.57 -16.67
CA ALA A 98 -7.06 -6.36 -15.86
C ALA A 98 -7.23 -6.65 -14.36
N LEU A 99 -8.22 -7.46 -13.98
CA LEU A 99 -8.46 -7.85 -12.58
C LEU A 99 -7.31 -8.71 -12.04
N SER A 100 -6.77 -9.62 -12.85
CA SER A 100 -5.63 -10.47 -12.48
C SER A 100 -4.36 -9.63 -12.29
N LEU A 101 -4.06 -8.75 -13.24
CA LEU A 101 -2.90 -7.87 -13.21
C LEU A 101 -2.94 -6.91 -12.02
N LEU A 102 -4.08 -6.28 -11.73
CA LEU A 102 -4.22 -5.44 -10.53
C LEU A 102 -3.99 -6.25 -9.25
N THR A 103 -4.55 -7.46 -9.17
CA THR A 103 -4.33 -8.38 -8.03
C THR A 103 -2.84 -8.67 -7.82
N ILE A 104 -2.10 -8.95 -8.90
CA ILE A 104 -0.66 -9.18 -8.83
C ILE A 104 0.07 -7.90 -8.41
N LEU A 105 -0.20 -6.76 -9.06
CA LEU A 105 0.52 -5.53 -8.77
C LEU A 105 0.31 -5.07 -7.33
N TYR A 106 -0.91 -5.18 -6.78
CA TYR A 106 -1.21 -4.87 -5.40
C TYR A 106 -0.30 -5.61 -4.41
N HIS A 107 0.13 -6.84 -4.71
CA HIS A 107 1.09 -7.55 -3.87
C HIS A 107 2.47 -6.88 -3.79
N HIS A 108 2.84 -6.11 -4.82
CA HIS A 108 4.15 -5.48 -4.96
C HIS A 108 4.16 -3.99 -4.60
N VAL A 109 3.00 -3.38 -4.35
CA VAL A 109 2.90 -1.96 -3.99
C VAL A 109 3.29 -1.75 -2.53
N PRO A 110 4.41 -1.06 -2.25
CA PRO A 110 4.87 -0.87 -0.88
C PRO A 110 4.10 0.24 -0.17
N SER A 111 4.03 0.16 1.15
CA SER A 111 3.55 1.23 2.03
C SER A 111 4.12 1.04 3.43
N VAL A 112 3.77 1.94 4.37
CA VAL A 112 4.08 1.77 5.79
C VAL A 112 3.53 0.46 6.38
N THR A 113 2.41 -0.06 5.89
CA THR A 113 1.81 -1.34 6.32
C THR A 113 2.31 -2.53 5.50
N SER A 114 3.14 -2.28 4.49
CA SER A 114 3.55 -3.27 3.48
C SER A 114 2.41 -3.80 2.61
N MET A 115 1.29 -3.08 2.55
CA MET A 115 0.13 -3.36 1.69
C MET A 115 -0.31 -2.08 0.94
N PRO A 116 -0.90 -2.18 -0.26
CA PRO A 116 -1.35 -1.01 -1.00
C PRO A 116 -2.43 -0.26 -0.24
N VAL A 117 -2.26 1.05 -0.17
CA VAL A 117 -3.24 1.95 0.44
C VAL A 117 -4.14 2.56 -0.63
N TYR A 118 -3.61 2.86 -1.81
CA TYR A 118 -4.39 3.36 -2.94
C TYR A 118 -4.59 2.26 -3.99
N LEU A 119 -5.84 1.91 -4.30
CA LEU A 119 -6.18 0.90 -5.30
C LEU A 119 -6.60 1.48 -6.66
N GLY A 120 -6.41 2.77 -6.89
CA GLY A 120 -6.83 3.37 -8.15
C GLY A 120 -8.28 3.85 -8.16
N GLN A 121 -8.66 4.50 -9.28
CA GLN A 121 -10.05 4.78 -9.64
C GLN A 121 -10.56 3.59 -10.45
N LEU A 122 -11.12 2.58 -9.76
CA LEU A 122 -11.34 1.26 -10.36
C LEU A 122 -12.35 1.28 -11.52
N ASP A 123 -13.36 2.14 -11.45
CA ASP A 123 -14.31 2.34 -12.54
C ASP A 123 -13.59 2.82 -13.81
N ALA A 124 -12.82 3.90 -13.72
CA ALA A 124 -12.06 4.44 -14.85
C ALA A 124 -10.95 3.49 -15.34
N LEU A 125 -10.32 2.74 -14.44
CA LEU A 125 -9.27 1.79 -14.78
C LEU A 125 -9.81 0.56 -15.52
N LEU A 126 -10.98 0.07 -15.14
CA LEU A 126 -11.55 -1.16 -15.69
C LEU A 126 -12.42 -0.91 -16.93
N ASP A 127 -13.00 0.29 -17.09
CA ASP A 127 -13.88 0.66 -18.20
C ASP A 127 -13.35 0.26 -19.60
N PRO A 128 -12.07 0.52 -19.95
CA PRO A 128 -11.53 0.14 -21.27
C PRO A 128 -11.53 -1.37 -21.54
N TYR A 129 -11.62 -2.18 -20.49
CA TYR A 129 -11.52 -3.64 -20.54
C TYR A 129 -12.89 -4.33 -20.43
N VAL A 130 -13.95 -3.58 -20.11
CA VAL A 130 -15.34 -4.04 -20.14
C VAL A 130 -15.85 -3.96 -21.58
N LYS A 131 -15.73 -5.07 -22.31
CA LYS A 131 -16.14 -5.18 -23.72
C LYS A 131 -17.51 -5.83 -23.85
N ILE A 132 -17.66 -6.84 -24.72
CA ILE A 132 -18.91 -7.55 -24.98
C ILE A 132 -19.21 -8.51 -23.80
N LEU A 133 -19.53 -7.94 -22.64
CA LEU A 133 -19.93 -8.66 -21.43
C LEU A 133 -21.34 -8.25 -21.03
N THR A 134 -22.12 -9.22 -20.57
CA THR A 134 -23.40 -8.95 -19.93
C THR A 134 -23.19 -8.39 -18.52
N GLN A 135 -24.21 -7.73 -17.97
CA GLN A 135 -24.14 -7.22 -16.60
C GLN A 135 -23.85 -8.32 -15.58
N ASP A 136 -24.49 -9.49 -15.72
CA ASP A 136 -24.30 -10.63 -14.80
C ASP A 136 -22.85 -11.16 -14.83
N GLU A 137 -22.22 -11.14 -16.00
CA GLU A 137 -20.82 -11.53 -16.17
C GLU A 137 -19.86 -10.55 -15.51
N ILE A 138 -20.15 -9.25 -15.61
CA ILE A 138 -19.38 -8.19 -14.94
C ILE A 138 -19.54 -8.31 -13.43
N ASP A 139 -20.78 -8.40 -12.94
CA ASP A 139 -21.09 -8.47 -11.50
C ASP A 139 -20.41 -9.66 -10.83
N SER A 140 -20.42 -10.83 -11.49
CA SER A 140 -19.76 -12.03 -10.98
C SER A 140 -18.24 -11.85 -10.81
N ARG A 141 -17.59 -11.19 -11.78
CA ARG A 141 -16.13 -10.91 -11.77
C ARG A 141 -15.76 -9.87 -10.73
N ILE A 142 -16.48 -8.74 -10.74
CA ILE A 142 -16.28 -7.65 -9.78
C ILE A 142 -16.52 -8.16 -8.35
N LYS A 143 -17.55 -8.98 -8.10
CA LYS A 143 -17.79 -9.59 -6.79
C LYS A 143 -16.67 -10.54 -6.34
N ARG A 144 -15.99 -11.23 -7.27
CA ARG A 144 -14.81 -12.06 -6.93
C ARG A 144 -13.63 -11.17 -6.56
N PHE A 145 -13.39 -10.13 -7.34
CA PHE A 145 -12.33 -9.16 -7.08
C PHE A 145 -12.51 -8.44 -5.73
N TRP A 146 -13.71 -7.95 -5.42
CA TRP A 146 -13.99 -7.35 -4.11
C TRP A 146 -13.77 -8.30 -2.95
N ARG A 147 -14.17 -9.57 -3.10
CA ARG A 147 -13.90 -10.59 -2.08
C ARG A 147 -12.40 -10.85 -1.90
N TYR A 148 -11.61 -10.77 -2.97
CA TYR A 148 -10.16 -10.84 -2.86
C TYR A 148 -9.65 -9.66 -2.03
N LEU A 149 -9.98 -8.41 -2.42
CA LEU A 149 -9.53 -7.21 -1.72
C LEU A 149 -9.88 -7.24 -0.23
N ASP A 150 -11.12 -7.59 0.11
CA ASP A 150 -11.60 -7.72 1.51
C ASP A 150 -10.83 -8.77 2.33
N ARG A 151 -10.31 -9.82 1.68
CA ARG A 151 -9.66 -10.94 2.37
C ARG A 151 -8.15 -10.85 2.41
N THR A 152 -7.53 -10.08 1.52
CA THR A 152 -6.07 -10.01 1.38
C THR A 152 -5.48 -8.66 1.74
N LEU A 153 -6.28 -7.60 1.77
CA LEU A 153 -5.83 -6.23 2.07
C LEU A 153 -6.54 -5.69 3.33
N PRO A 154 -6.25 -6.23 4.54
CA PRO A 154 -6.89 -5.83 5.80
C PRO A 154 -6.44 -4.45 6.32
N ASP A 155 -6.04 -3.53 5.44
CA ASP A 155 -5.55 -2.19 5.80
C ASP A 155 -6.73 -1.22 5.98
N ALA A 156 -6.86 -0.64 7.18
CA ALA A 156 -7.90 0.33 7.50
C ALA A 156 -7.78 1.65 6.71
N PHE A 157 -6.63 1.92 6.09
CA PHE A 157 -6.38 3.11 5.27
C PHE A 157 -6.58 2.86 3.77
N MET A 158 -6.84 1.61 3.37
CA MET A 158 -7.04 1.24 1.98
C MET A 158 -8.26 1.97 1.40
N HIS A 159 -8.08 2.57 0.22
CA HIS A 159 -9.15 3.22 -0.52
C HIS A 159 -9.15 2.79 -1.99
N ALA A 160 -10.31 2.31 -2.43
CA ALA A 160 -10.66 2.09 -3.81
C ALA A 160 -11.60 3.22 -4.24
N ASN A 161 -11.14 4.09 -5.12
CA ASN A 161 -11.94 5.22 -5.55
C ASN A 161 -12.92 4.76 -6.64
N ILE A 162 -14.17 5.18 -6.50
CA ILE A 162 -15.26 4.94 -7.46
C ILE A 162 -15.99 6.26 -7.64
N GLY A 163 -16.24 6.68 -8.88
CA GLY A 163 -17.01 7.88 -9.15
C GLY A 163 -16.61 8.56 -10.45
N ARG A 164 -17.56 9.28 -11.05
CA ARG A 164 -17.34 9.99 -12.31
C ARG A 164 -16.16 10.94 -12.20
N GLN A 165 -15.33 10.97 -13.23
CA GLN A 165 -14.52 12.16 -13.51
C GLN A 165 -15.48 13.35 -13.67
N ILE A 166 -15.47 14.27 -12.71
CA ILE A 166 -15.98 15.60 -12.96
C ILE A 166 -15.01 16.17 -13.98
N ALA A 167 -15.42 16.21 -15.26
CA ALA A 167 -14.69 16.98 -16.25
C ALA A 167 -14.43 18.37 -15.64
N PRO A 168 -13.19 18.90 -15.68
CA PRO A 168 -12.92 20.20 -15.09
C PRO A 168 -13.94 21.18 -15.68
N SER A 169 -14.76 21.78 -14.80
CA SER A 169 -15.60 22.90 -15.20
C SER A 169 -14.67 23.89 -15.90
N PRO A 170 -15.01 24.39 -17.11
CA PRO A 170 -14.19 25.41 -17.75
C PRO A 170 -13.99 26.52 -16.71
N ALA A 171 -12.73 26.78 -16.36
CA ALA A 171 -12.40 27.78 -15.37
C ALA A 171 -13.20 29.06 -15.69
N PRO A 172 -13.83 29.72 -14.70
CA PRO A 172 -14.53 30.96 -14.96
C PRO A 172 -13.52 31.89 -15.62
N PHE A 173 -13.89 32.38 -16.81
CA PHE A 173 -13.15 33.36 -17.60
C PHE A 173 -12.36 34.30 -16.68
N CYS A 174 -11.05 34.10 -16.61
CA CYS A 174 -10.19 35.06 -15.95
C CYS A 174 -10.13 36.27 -16.88
N VAL A 175 -10.99 37.26 -16.63
CA VAL A 175 -10.96 38.55 -17.32
C VAL A 175 -9.59 39.16 -17.04
N PRO A 176 -8.76 39.46 -18.07
CA PRO A 176 -7.48 40.09 -17.83
C PRO A 176 -7.74 41.48 -17.24
N MET A 177 -7.31 41.71 -16.00
CA MET A 177 -7.24 43.06 -15.45
C MET A 177 -6.26 43.87 -16.31
N ARG A 178 -6.82 44.76 -17.14
CA ARG A 178 -6.11 45.87 -17.71
C ARG A 178 -6.11 47.01 -16.69
N SER A 179 -4.95 47.31 -16.12
CA SER A 179 -4.34 48.64 -15.98
C SER A 179 -3.10 48.53 -15.11
#